data_AF-A0A5N5NT95-F1
#
_entry.id   AF-A0A5N5NT95-F1
#
_cell.length_a   1.000
_cell.length_b   1.000
_cell.length_c   1.000
_cell.angle_alpha   90.00
_cell.angle_beta   90.00
_cell.angle_gamma   90.00
#
_symmetry.space_group_name_H-M   'P 1'
#
loop_
_entity.id
_entity.type
_entity.pdbx_description
1 polymer ?
#
loop_
_entity_poly.entity_id
_entity_poly.type
_entity_poly.pdbx_seq_one_letter_code
_entity_poly.pdbx_strand_id
1 'polypeptide(L)'
;MTDDYPVLDQQTVLDRLYPERTSVFKVEEQLHPWRARYSQSFQEPLLRIWDRVSGSNPTKDGRMISRAPEMRLDNAEARQASLAKHLDHSDWTPGPYISFTTSPAMIETLVRMRVDKRGAQTLTVIDPNIRIRNGLPVLDLAAEMDYYNIPDPYGKSKEYYLNHHVCLWQVTKAEIVDHWDWASLAGNEYWYQEISIPAFETFAARKRVPDNGNSLATELGAVESADENMDDLQIALDKLFVNEVLDDSDDSDRPDAAFGYHLEGEYDWDSDDSAAEANAADDIIKIIEGDW
;
A
#
# COMPACT_ATOMS: atom_id res chain seq x y z
N MET A 1 -9.84 14.24 -19.30
CA MET A 1 -10.33 14.87 -18.06
C MET A 1 -9.19 15.72 -17.52
N THR A 2 -9.48 16.95 -17.12
CA THR A 2 -8.48 17.86 -16.54
C THR A 2 -8.05 17.32 -15.18
N ASP A 3 -6.74 17.20 -14.97
CA ASP A 3 -6.07 16.75 -13.73
C ASP A 3 -6.21 17.80 -12.61
N ASP A 4 -7.43 18.25 -12.31
CA ASP A 4 -7.70 19.33 -11.33
C ASP A 4 -7.86 18.83 -9.89
N TYR A 5 -7.44 17.60 -9.58
CA TYR A 5 -7.44 17.14 -8.19
C TYR A 5 -6.28 17.78 -7.42
N PRO A 6 -6.55 18.40 -6.25
CA PRO A 6 -5.47 18.89 -5.40
C PRO A 6 -4.56 17.74 -4.97
N VAL A 7 -3.33 18.08 -4.56
CA VAL A 7 -2.45 17.11 -3.91
C VAL A 7 -3.16 16.61 -2.66
N LEU A 8 -3.28 15.30 -2.53
CA LEU A 8 -3.90 14.66 -1.38
C LEU A 8 -3.07 14.98 -0.13
N ASP A 9 -3.74 15.60 0.84
CA ASP A 9 -3.18 15.91 2.14
C ASP A 9 -3.84 15.10 3.26
N GLN A 10 -3.25 15.16 4.45
CA GLN A 10 -3.74 14.44 5.62
C GLN A 10 -5.17 14.83 6.00
N GLN A 11 -5.54 16.11 5.88
CA GLN A 11 -6.88 16.56 6.26
C GLN A 11 -7.94 15.96 5.32
N THR A 12 -7.68 15.96 4.02
CA THR A 12 -8.55 15.34 3.01
C THR A 12 -8.72 13.83 3.27
N VAL A 13 -7.66 13.14 3.70
CA VAL A 13 -7.73 11.73 4.11
C VAL A 13 -8.67 11.58 5.32
N LEU A 14 -8.48 12.39 6.36
CA LEU A 14 -9.32 12.33 7.56
C LEU A 14 -10.79 12.59 7.24
N ASP A 15 -11.07 13.59 6.40
CA ASP A 15 -12.43 13.92 5.98
C ASP A 15 -13.11 12.74 5.27
N ARG A 16 -12.36 11.90 4.56
CA ARG A 16 -12.87 10.71 3.87
C ARG A 16 -12.98 9.47 4.75
N LEU A 17 -12.23 9.39 5.85
CA LEU A 17 -12.24 8.27 6.80
C LEU A 17 -13.16 8.50 7.99
N TYR A 18 -13.51 9.74 8.32
CA TYR A 18 -14.42 10.08 9.41
C TYR A 18 -15.77 10.54 8.87
N PRO A 19 -16.90 10.16 9.50
CA PRO A 19 -18.21 10.59 9.07
C PRO A 19 -18.38 12.10 9.24
N GLU A 20 -19.15 12.73 8.35
CA GLU A 20 -19.42 14.19 8.40
C GLU A 20 -20.19 14.61 9.67
N ARG A 21 -20.93 13.67 10.26
CA ARG A 21 -21.71 13.90 11.48
C ARG A 21 -21.11 13.13 12.63
N THR A 22 -20.96 13.81 13.76
CA THR A 22 -20.50 13.20 15.00
C THR A 22 -21.46 12.09 15.41
N SER A 23 -20.94 10.88 15.53
CA SER A 23 -21.68 9.74 16.07
C SER A 23 -21.43 9.63 17.57
N VAL A 24 -22.45 9.23 18.32
CA VAL A 24 -22.29 8.81 19.74
C VAL A 24 -21.67 7.42 19.86
N PHE A 25 -21.66 6.65 18.77
CA PHE A 25 -21.04 5.34 18.69
C PHE A 25 -19.59 5.47 18.18
N LYS A 26 -18.76 4.48 18.54
CA LYS A 26 -17.42 4.38 17.96
C LYS A 26 -17.52 4.27 16.45
N VAL A 27 -16.80 5.14 15.74
CA VAL A 27 -16.72 5.11 14.27
C VAL A 27 -15.70 4.08 13.83
N GLU A 28 -15.76 3.65 12.57
CA GLU A 28 -14.87 2.61 12.06
C GLU A 28 -13.40 2.94 12.23
N GLU A 29 -13.01 4.20 11.99
CA GLU A 29 -11.64 4.66 12.18
C GLU A 29 -11.15 4.61 13.65
N GLN A 30 -12.06 4.45 14.63
CA GLN A 30 -11.70 4.20 16.04
C GLN A 30 -11.63 2.71 16.39
N LEU A 31 -12.27 1.84 15.61
CA LEU A 31 -12.29 0.40 15.81
C LEU A 31 -11.16 -0.28 15.03
N HIS A 32 -10.98 0.13 13.77
CA HIS A 32 -9.94 -0.35 12.86
C HIS A 32 -9.38 0.83 12.06
N PRO A 33 -8.37 1.53 12.63
CA PRO A 33 -7.83 2.74 12.01
C PRO A 33 -7.11 2.43 10.70
N TRP A 34 -7.52 3.09 9.62
CA TRP A 34 -6.81 3.10 8.33
C TRP A 34 -5.83 4.25 8.23
N ARG A 35 -5.96 5.31 9.03
CA ARG A 35 -5.01 6.42 9.06
C ARG A 35 -3.58 5.91 9.26
N ALA A 36 -2.63 6.61 8.65
CA ALA A 36 -1.22 6.25 8.73
C ALA A 36 -0.77 6.09 10.19
N ARG A 37 -0.14 4.96 10.49
CA ARG A 37 0.52 4.74 11.78
C ARG A 37 1.99 5.10 11.61
N TYR A 38 2.48 6.12 12.32
CA TYR A 38 3.88 6.53 12.24
C TYR A 38 4.87 5.44 12.69
N SER A 39 4.40 4.40 13.38
CA SER A 39 5.17 3.21 13.72
C SER A 39 5.33 2.22 12.56
N GLN A 40 4.49 2.32 11.52
CA GLN A 40 4.67 1.53 10.30
C GLN A 40 5.89 2.06 9.55
N SER A 41 6.80 1.18 9.19
CA SER A 41 7.92 1.50 8.32
C SER A 41 8.16 0.37 7.35
N PHE A 42 8.53 0.72 6.14
CA PHE A 42 8.87 -0.21 5.08
C PHE A 42 10.37 -0.17 4.83
N GLN A 43 11.00 -1.34 4.82
CA GLN A 43 12.42 -1.48 4.46
C GLN A 43 12.61 -1.65 2.96
N GLU A 44 11.52 -1.87 2.22
CA GLU A 44 11.49 -2.12 0.79
C GLU A 44 10.50 -1.20 0.10
N PRO A 45 10.70 -0.89 -1.20
CA PRO A 45 9.77 -0.07 -1.94
C PRO A 45 8.48 -0.83 -2.28
N LEU A 46 7.45 -0.07 -2.68
CA LEU A 46 6.26 -0.62 -3.30
C LEU A 46 6.38 -0.53 -4.83
N LEU A 47 6.04 -1.62 -5.51
CA LEU A 47 6.21 -1.84 -6.94
C LEU A 47 4.86 -1.94 -7.63
N ARG A 48 4.71 -1.31 -8.80
CA ARG A 48 3.53 -1.49 -9.65
C ARG A 48 3.93 -1.54 -11.11
N ILE A 49 3.49 -2.60 -11.80
CA ILE A 49 3.56 -2.67 -13.26
C ILE A 49 2.24 -2.22 -13.88
N TRP A 50 2.33 -1.30 -14.85
CA TRP A 50 1.18 -0.76 -15.57
C TRP A 50 1.46 -0.64 -17.07
N ASP A 51 0.39 -0.52 -17.84
CA ASP A 51 0.38 -0.40 -19.30
C ASP A 51 -0.69 0.62 -19.74
N ARG A 52 -0.85 0.82 -21.05
CA ARG A 52 -1.81 1.82 -21.59
C ARG A 52 -3.29 1.56 -21.23
N VAL A 53 -3.64 0.32 -20.86
CA VAL A 53 -5.00 -0.08 -20.42
C VAL A 53 -5.04 -0.36 -18.92
N SER A 54 -3.96 -0.06 -18.23
CA SER A 54 -4.03 0.20 -16.81
C SER A 54 -4.54 1.61 -16.64
N GLY A 55 -4.98 1.91 -15.44
CA GLY A 55 -5.38 3.24 -15.02
C GLY A 55 -4.83 3.44 -13.63
N SER A 56 -5.17 4.59 -13.06
CA SER A 56 -4.30 5.24 -12.09
C SER A 56 -2.87 5.31 -12.64
N ASN A 57 -2.73 5.40 -13.96
CA ASN A 57 -1.46 5.62 -14.59
C ASN A 57 -0.96 7.00 -14.16
N PRO A 58 0.37 7.21 -14.09
CA PRO A 58 0.92 8.52 -13.83
C PRO A 58 0.34 9.58 -14.77
N THR A 59 -0.23 10.62 -14.18
CA THR A 59 -0.68 11.85 -14.84
C THR A 59 0.53 12.61 -15.41
N LYS A 60 0.28 13.67 -16.19
CA LYS A 60 1.36 14.53 -16.71
C LYS A 60 2.21 15.16 -15.60
N ASP A 61 1.60 15.38 -14.43
CA ASP A 61 2.27 15.90 -13.24
C ASP A 61 3.07 14.83 -12.48
N GLY A 62 3.05 13.58 -12.92
CA GLY A 62 3.74 12.46 -12.27
C GLY A 62 3.06 12.01 -10.98
N ARG A 63 1.75 12.21 -10.83
CA ARG A 63 0.94 11.67 -9.71
C ARG A 63 0.06 10.56 -10.23
N MET A 64 -0.34 9.61 -9.38
CA MET A 64 -1.31 8.58 -9.74
C MET A 64 -2.60 8.80 -8.96
N ILE A 65 -3.74 8.76 -9.63
CA ILE A 65 -5.05 9.08 -9.04
C ILE A 65 -5.96 7.87 -9.24
N SER A 66 -6.55 7.37 -8.15
CA SER A 66 -7.52 6.27 -8.18
C SER A 66 -8.74 6.61 -9.04
N ARG A 67 -9.49 5.60 -9.47
CA ARG A 67 -10.69 5.81 -10.29
C ARG A 67 -11.87 6.42 -9.53
N ALA A 68 -11.86 6.34 -8.20
CA ALA A 68 -12.84 6.99 -7.34
C ALA A 68 -12.13 7.85 -6.28
N PRO A 69 -11.48 8.95 -6.70
CA PRO A 69 -10.58 9.71 -5.83
C PRO A 69 -11.30 10.47 -4.72
N GLU A 70 -12.64 10.57 -4.75
CA GLU A 70 -13.46 11.24 -3.72
C GLU A 70 -14.30 10.25 -2.89
N MET A 71 -14.21 8.95 -3.16
CA MET A 71 -15.01 7.95 -2.46
C MET A 71 -14.70 7.97 -0.96
N ARG A 72 -15.75 8.13 -0.14
CA ARG A 72 -15.67 8.11 1.32
C ARG A 72 -15.64 6.66 1.83
N LEU A 73 -14.86 6.45 2.88
CA LEU A 73 -14.60 5.15 3.50
C LEU A 73 -14.77 5.29 5.02
N ASP A 74 -15.86 5.94 5.43
CA ASP A 74 -16.09 6.43 6.78
C ASP A 74 -16.81 5.45 7.72
N ASN A 75 -17.15 4.26 7.21
CA ASN A 75 -17.80 3.19 7.95
C ASN A 75 -17.37 1.80 7.45
N ALA A 76 -17.57 0.79 8.29
CA ALA A 76 -17.16 -0.60 8.03
C ALA A 76 -17.76 -1.18 6.75
N GLU A 77 -19.05 -0.94 6.51
CA GLU A 77 -19.77 -1.46 5.34
C GLU A 77 -19.19 -0.88 4.05
N ALA A 78 -18.95 0.43 4.00
CA ALA A 78 -18.33 1.08 2.85
C ALA A 78 -16.94 0.49 2.56
N ARG A 79 -16.10 0.33 3.59
CA ARG A 79 -14.75 -0.25 3.47
C ARG A 79 -14.77 -1.69 3.00
N GLN A 80 -15.58 -2.53 3.63
CA GLN A 80 -15.74 -3.94 3.28
C GLN A 80 -16.27 -4.08 1.84
N ALA A 81 -17.34 -3.37 1.49
CA ALA A 81 -17.96 -3.47 0.18
C ALA A 81 -17.04 -2.97 -0.94
N SER A 82 -16.36 -1.84 -0.75
CA SER A 82 -15.43 -1.33 -1.77
C SER A 82 -14.19 -2.21 -1.91
N LEU A 83 -13.67 -2.76 -0.79
CA LEU A 83 -12.53 -3.66 -0.83
C LEU A 83 -12.89 -5.00 -1.47
N ALA A 84 -14.03 -5.59 -1.13
CA ALA A 84 -14.51 -6.83 -1.74
C ALA A 84 -14.66 -6.68 -3.27
N LYS A 85 -15.20 -5.55 -3.74
CA LYS A 85 -15.26 -5.25 -5.18
C LYS A 85 -13.89 -5.04 -5.82
N HIS A 86 -12.95 -4.43 -5.09
CA HIS A 86 -11.57 -4.26 -5.58
C HIS A 86 -10.85 -5.60 -5.74
N LEU A 87 -11.15 -6.57 -4.88
CA LEU A 87 -10.59 -7.93 -4.91
C LEU A 87 -11.28 -8.84 -5.92
N ASP A 88 -12.58 -8.62 -6.16
CA ASP A 88 -13.33 -9.28 -7.25
C ASP A 88 -12.98 -8.66 -8.59
N HIS A 89 -12.18 -9.40 -9.31
CA HIS A 89 -11.60 -9.02 -10.56
C HIS A 89 -12.56 -9.04 -11.76
N SER A 90 -13.79 -9.48 -11.51
CA SER A 90 -14.89 -9.47 -12.48
C SER A 90 -15.74 -8.22 -12.30
N ASP A 91 -15.60 -7.53 -11.16
CA ASP A 91 -16.20 -6.25 -10.89
C ASP A 91 -15.24 -5.11 -11.29
N TRP A 92 -15.72 -4.27 -12.19
CA TRP A 92 -14.95 -3.14 -12.73
C TRP A 92 -15.37 -1.81 -12.13
N THR A 93 -16.20 -1.82 -11.08
CA THR A 93 -16.65 -0.62 -10.38
C THR A 93 -15.44 0.23 -9.96
N PRO A 94 -15.42 1.54 -10.30
CA PRO A 94 -14.38 2.45 -9.85
C PRO A 94 -14.20 2.44 -8.33
N GLY A 95 -12.96 2.28 -7.89
CA GLY A 95 -12.59 2.21 -6.48
C GLY A 95 -11.52 3.24 -6.10
N PRO A 96 -11.35 3.52 -4.80
CA PRO A 96 -10.37 4.46 -4.26
C PRO A 96 -8.97 3.86 -4.13
N TYR A 97 -8.70 2.69 -4.72
CA TYR A 97 -7.47 1.94 -4.46
C TYR A 97 -6.50 2.01 -5.63
N ILE A 98 -5.21 2.15 -5.31
CA ILE A 98 -4.10 1.99 -6.24
C ILE A 98 -3.23 0.85 -5.71
N SER A 99 -3.21 -0.27 -6.43
CA SER A 99 -2.51 -1.50 -6.03
C SER A 99 -1.01 -1.48 -6.32
N PHE A 100 -0.25 -2.02 -5.38
CA PHE A 100 1.19 -2.22 -5.40
C PHE A 100 1.56 -3.58 -4.78
N THR A 101 2.81 -3.99 -4.98
CA THR A 101 3.38 -5.16 -4.33
C THR A 101 4.79 -4.91 -3.81
N THR A 102 5.20 -5.64 -2.79
CA THR A 102 6.60 -5.75 -2.36
C THR A 102 7.36 -6.85 -3.11
N SER A 103 6.67 -7.73 -3.84
CA SER A 103 7.29 -8.91 -4.45
C SER A 103 7.81 -8.65 -5.88
N PRO A 104 9.13 -8.69 -6.14
CA PRO A 104 9.65 -8.59 -7.51
C PRO A 104 9.25 -9.80 -8.37
N ALA A 105 9.16 -11.00 -7.80
CA ALA A 105 8.73 -12.20 -8.52
C ALA A 105 7.26 -12.09 -9.01
N MET A 106 6.43 -11.37 -8.26
CA MET A 106 5.06 -11.06 -8.64
C MET A 106 5.05 -10.11 -9.83
N ILE A 107 5.90 -9.08 -9.87
CA ILE A 107 6.06 -8.21 -11.05
C ILE A 107 6.44 -9.01 -12.29
N GLU A 108 7.42 -9.91 -12.20
CA GLU A 108 7.85 -10.73 -13.33
C GLU A 108 6.75 -11.65 -13.85
N THR A 109 6.03 -12.28 -12.93
CA THR A 109 4.87 -13.13 -13.25
C THR A 109 3.84 -12.34 -14.05
N LEU A 110 3.49 -11.14 -13.57
CA LEU A 110 2.50 -10.27 -14.20
C LEU A 110 2.92 -9.79 -15.59
N VAL A 111 4.19 -9.43 -15.76
CA VAL A 111 4.66 -8.99 -17.06
C VAL A 111 4.61 -10.15 -18.05
N ARG A 112 5.06 -11.35 -17.64
CA ARG A 112 5.05 -12.55 -18.49
C ARG A 112 3.64 -12.87 -18.97
N MET A 113 2.62 -12.71 -18.12
CA MET A 113 1.23 -12.92 -18.53
C MET A 113 0.70 -11.86 -19.50
N ARG A 114 1.22 -10.62 -19.41
CA ARG A 114 0.71 -9.47 -20.16
C ARG A 114 1.42 -9.23 -21.49
N VAL A 115 2.62 -9.78 -21.68
CA VAL A 115 3.51 -9.47 -22.82
C VAL A 115 2.81 -9.67 -24.17
N ASP A 116 2.05 -10.75 -24.32
CA ASP A 116 1.40 -11.10 -25.60
C ASP A 116 0.14 -10.26 -25.87
N LYS A 117 -0.48 -9.66 -24.84
CA LYS A 117 -1.82 -9.05 -24.94
C LYS A 117 -1.82 -7.52 -24.79
N ARG A 118 -0.86 -6.93 -24.09
CA ARG A 118 -0.95 -5.54 -23.60
C ARG A 118 0.14 -4.59 -24.09
N GLY A 119 1.16 -5.10 -24.76
CA GLY A 119 2.24 -4.30 -25.32
C GLY A 119 3.21 -3.79 -24.26
N ALA A 120 3.71 -2.56 -24.45
CA ALA A 120 4.72 -1.97 -23.57
C ALA A 120 4.20 -1.75 -22.14
N GLN A 121 5.03 -2.10 -21.17
CA GLN A 121 4.73 -2.03 -19.74
C GLN A 121 5.77 -1.16 -19.06
N THR A 122 5.37 -0.47 -17.99
CA THR A 122 6.22 0.41 -17.21
C THR A 122 6.13 0.01 -15.73
N LEU A 123 7.29 -0.11 -15.11
CA LEU A 123 7.40 -0.28 -13.66
C LEU A 123 7.42 1.10 -13.00
N THR A 124 6.58 1.29 -12.00
CA THR A 124 6.65 2.40 -11.05
C THR A 124 7.10 1.87 -9.70
N VAL A 125 8.07 2.57 -9.09
CA VAL A 125 8.55 2.28 -7.73
C VAL A 125 8.27 3.49 -6.85
N ILE A 126 7.74 3.26 -5.65
CA ILE A 126 7.44 4.33 -4.69
C ILE A 126 8.06 4.04 -3.32
N ASP A 127 8.33 5.11 -2.58
CA ASP A 127 8.72 5.05 -1.16
C ASP A 127 7.47 5.21 -0.28
N PRO A 128 6.91 4.12 0.27
CA PRO A 128 5.73 4.19 1.14
C PRO A 128 6.00 4.92 2.46
N ASN A 129 7.26 5.10 2.87
CA ASN A 129 7.56 5.85 4.10
C ASN A 129 7.32 7.35 3.93
N ILE A 130 7.42 7.90 2.71
CA ILE A 130 7.02 9.29 2.45
C ILE A 130 5.52 9.43 2.68
N ARG A 131 4.76 8.46 2.19
CA ARG A 131 3.32 8.40 2.34
C ARG A 131 2.90 8.40 3.82
N ILE A 132 3.52 7.53 4.61
CA ILE A 132 3.28 7.44 6.07
C ILE A 132 3.65 8.74 6.78
N ARG A 133 4.81 9.33 6.46
CA ARG A 133 5.23 10.62 7.05
C ARG A 133 4.26 11.76 6.75
N ASN A 134 3.59 11.71 5.61
CA ASN A 134 2.58 12.70 5.21
C ASN A 134 1.18 12.39 5.79
N GLY A 135 1.05 11.40 6.68
CA GLY A 135 -0.23 11.00 7.26
C GLY A 135 -1.16 10.26 6.31
N LEU A 136 -0.64 9.78 5.17
CA LEU A 136 -1.41 9.10 4.14
C LEU A 136 -1.34 7.57 4.31
N PRO A 137 -2.45 6.84 4.11
CA PRO A 137 -2.55 5.44 4.52
C PRO A 137 -2.04 4.46 3.44
N VAL A 138 -1.37 3.39 3.90
CA VAL A 138 -1.02 2.19 3.11
C VAL A 138 -1.69 1.01 3.80
N LEU A 139 -2.50 0.25 3.07
CA LEU A 139 -3.19 -0.91 3.62
C LEU A 139 -2.54 -2.21 3.14
N ASP A 140 -2.42 -3.17 4.05
CA ASP A 140 -2.08 -4.57 3.77
C ASP A 140 -3.37 -5.33 3.46
N LEU A 141 -3.52 -5.81 2.23
CA LEU A 141 -4.78 -6.41 1.79
C LEU A 141 -5.12 -7.72 2.49
N ALA A 142 -4.12 -8.55 2.83
CA ALA A 142 -4.39 -9.79 3.55
C ALA A 142 -4.97 -9.49 4.93
N ALA A 143 -4.38 -8.53 5.65
CA ALA A 143 -4.86 -8.09 6.96
C ALA A 143 -6.28 -7.48 6.89
N GLU A 144 -6.59 -6.69 5.87
CA GLU A 144 -7.92 -6.12 5.69
C GLU A 144 -8.96 -7.20 5.33
N MET A 145 -8.61 -8.17 4.50
CA MET A 145 -9.49 -9.30 4.19
C MET A 145 -9.84 -10.14 5.43
N ASP A 146 -8.86 -10.37 6.30
CA ASP A 146 -9.06 -11.05 7.58
C ASP A 146 -10.02 -10.26 8.47
N TYR A 147 -9.76 -8.97 8.65
CA TYR A 147 -10.56 -8.12 9.53
C TYR A 147 -12.04 -8.05 9.10
N TYR A 148 -12.29 -7.75 7.83
CA TYR A 148 -13.66 -7.62 7.30
C TYR A 148 -14.29 -8.96 6.91
N ASN A 149 -13.61 -10.09 7.15
CA ASN A 149 -14.06 -11.42 6.73
C ASN A 149 -14.44 -11.48 5.24
N ILE A 150 -13.63 -10.86 4.39
CA ILE A 150 -13.85 -10.89 2.94
C ILE A 150 -13.43 -12.27 2.43
N PRO A 151 -14.33 -13.04 1.80
CA PRO A 151 -13.98 -14.33 1.22
C PRO A 151 -12.91 -14.15 0.14
N ASP A 152 -12.01 -15.13 0.04
CA ASP A 152 -11.09 -15.21 -1.10
C ASP A 152 -11.91 -15.56 -2.35
N PRO A 153 -12.07 -14.64 -3.32
CA PRO A 153 -12.88 -14.88 -4.51
C PRO A 153 -12.35 -16.00 -5.40
N TYR A 154 -11.07 -16.39 -5.27
CA TYR A 154 -10.43 -17.42 -6.09
C TYR A 154 -10.13 -18.72 -5.33
N GLY A 155 -10.35 -18.73 -4.02
CA GLY A 155 -10.11 -19.92 -3.18
C GLY A 155 -8.65 -20.38 -3.20
N LYS A 156 -7.70 -19.45 -3.34
CA LYS A 156 -6.25 -19.70 -3.42
C LYS A 156 -5.56 -19.43 -2.09
N SER A 157 -6.27 -19.72 -1.00
CA SER A 157 -5.76 -19.56 0.38
C SER A 157 -5.14 -18.19 0.66
N LYS A 158 -5.62 -17.14 0.00
CA LYS A 158 -5.10 -15.76 0.09
C LYS A 158 -3.65 -15.54 -0.36
N GLU A 159 -3.02 -16.50 -1.02
CA GLU A 159 -1.61 -16.41 -1.45
C GLU A 159 -1.32 -15.17 -2.31
N TYR A 160 -2.30 -14.75 -3.12
CA TYR A 160 -2.20 -13.57 -3.98
C TYR A 160 -2.15 -12.24 -3.23
N TYR A 161 -2.62 -12.21 -1.98
CA TYR A 161 -2.80 -10.97 -1.22
C TYR A 161 -1.68 -10.72 -0.20
N LEU A 162 -0.83 -11.72 0.09
CA LEU A 162 0.21 -11.65 1.12
C LEU A 162 1.24 -10.53 0.91
N ASN A 163 1.52 -10.17 -0.34
CA ASN A 163 2.45 -9.10 -0.70
C ASN A 163 1.72 -7.93 -1.38
N HIS A 164 0.40 -7.86 -1.26
CA HIS A 164 -0.44 -6.88 -1.95
C HIS A 164 -0.75 -5.73 -1.01
N HIS A 165 -0.29 -4.54 -1.41
CA HIS A 165 -0.56 -3.31 -0.70
C HIS A 165 -1.42 -2.39 -1.56
N VAL A 166 -2.27 -1.58 -0.92
CA VAL A 166 -3.00 -0.52 -1.63
C VAL A 166 -2.75 0.84 -1.01
N CYS A 167 -2.56 1.83 -1.89
CA CYS A 167 -2.59 3.24 -1.54
C CYS A 167 -3.98 3.80 -1.85
N LEU A 168 -4.57 4.53 -0.89
CA LEU A 168 -5.88 5.16 -1.07
C LEU A 168 -5.78 6.50 -1.84
N TRP A 169 -6.76 6.71 -2.72
CA TRP A 169 -7.12 7.89 -3.52
C TRP A 169 -6.08 8.45 -4.48
N GLN A 170 -4.85 8.68 -4.02
CA GLN A 170 -3.78 9.28 -4.81
C GLN A 170 -2.41 8.85 -4.27
N VAL A 171 -1.48 8.56 -5.18
CA VAL A 171 -0.03 8.53 -4.90
C VAL A 171 0.56 9.83 -5.45
N THR A 172 1.13 10.64 -4.56
CA THR A 172 1.71 11.93 -4.91
C THR A 172 3.07 11.76 -5.60
N LYS A 173 3.46 12.75 -6.40
CA LYS A 173 4.78 12.77 -7.06
C LYS A 173 5.93 12.64 -6.06
N ALA A 174 5.74 13.17 -4.84
CA ALA A 174 6.76 13.13 -3.81
C ALA A 174 7.06 11.71 -3.31
N GLU A 175 6.13 10.77 -3.48
CA GLU A 175 6.28 9.36 -3.11
C GLU A 175 7.00 8.54 -4.19
N ILE A 176 7.04 9.01 -5.44
CA ILE A 176 7.59 8.25 -6.56
C ILE A 176 9.11 8.32 -6.56
N VAL A 177 9.74 7.15 -6.55
CA VAL A 177 11.19 6.99 -6.70
C VAL A 177 11.58 7.17 -8.16
N ASP A 178 11.02 6.35 -9.05
CA ASP A 178 11.20 6.47 -10.49
C ASP A 178 10.20 5.59 -11.28
N HIS A 179 10.29 5.71 -12.60
CA HIS A 179 9.61 4.87 -13.58
C HIS A 179 10.62 4.26 -14.55
N TRP A 180 10.41 3.00 -14.93
CA TRP A 180 11.25 2.33 -15.92
C TRP A 180 10.40 1.59 -16.95
N ASP A 181 10.78 1.73 -18.21
CA ASP A 181 10.29 0.86 -19.26
C ASP A 181 10.73 -0.59 -18.97
N TRP A 182 9.75 -1.50 -18.94
CA TRP A 182 10.03 -2.88 -18.55
C TRP A 182 10.94 -3.58 -19.56
N ALA A 183 10.79 -3.32 -20.86
CA ALA A 183 11.65 -3.96 -21.86
C ALA A 183 13.12 -3.61 -21.66
N SER A 184 13.40 -2.42 -21.14
CA SER A 184 14.74 -1.95 -20.80
C SER A 184 15.27 -2.54 -19.48
N LEU A 185 14.41 -2.82 -18.51
CA LEU A 185 14.78 -3.49 -17.25
C LEU A 185 14.96 -5.00 -17.39
N ALA A 186 14.10 -5.66 -18.18
CA ALA A 186 14.02 -7.12 -18.28
C ALA A 186 15.29 -7.78 -18.82
N GLY A 187 16.20 -7.00 -19.42
CA GLY A 187 17.53 -7.47 -19.80
C GLY A 187 18.48 -7.74 -18.63
N ASN A 188 18.15 -7.29 -17.42
CA ASN A 188 18.91 -7.53 -16.20
C ASN A 188 18.14 -8.47 -15.26
N GLU A 189 18.65 -9.68 -15.04
CA GLU A 189 18.08 -10.67 -14.10
C GLU A 189 18.01 -10.13 -12.65
N TYR A 190 18.90 -9.20 -12.29
CA TYR A 190 18.98 -8.59 -10.96
C TYR A 190 18.43 -7.15 -10.95
N TRP A 191 17.50 -6.81 -11.86
CA TRP A 191 16.91 -5.46 -11.97
C TRP A 191 16.39 -4.92 -10.63
N TYR A 192 15.84 -5.79 -9.77
CA TYR A 192 15.33 -5.37 -8.47
C TYR A 192 16.48 -4.93 -7.54
N GLN A 193 17.49 -5.77 -7.37
CA GLN A 193 18.62 -5.55 -6.46
C GLN A 193 19.64 -4.53 -6.98
N GLU A 194 19.85 -4.45 -8.29
CA GLU A 194 20.87 -3.59 -8.89
C GLU A 194 20.34 -2.22 -9.35
N ILE A 195 19.03 -2.09 -9.55
CA ILE A 195 18.43 -0.86 -10.09
C ILE A 195 17.40 -0.29 -9.11
N SER A 196 16.37 -1.07 -8.77
CA SER A 196 15.24 -0.55 -7.97
C SER A 196 15.62 -0.25 -6.52
N ILE A 197 16.29 -1.18 -5.85
CA ILE A 197 16.73 -1.00 -4.45
C ILE A 197 17.74 0.15 -4.31
N PRO A 198 18.81 0.26 -5.12
CA PRO A 198 19.75 1.38 -5.00
C PRO A 198 19.10 2.75 -5.30
N ALA A 199 18.15 2.80 -6.24
CA ALA A 199 17.38 4.01 -6.52
C ALA A 199 16.51 4.40 -5.30
N PHE A 200 15.82 3.43 -4.70
CA PHE A 200 15.02 3.63 -3.49
C PHE A 200 15.88 4.11 -2.30
N GLU A 201 17.02 3.47 -2.03
CA GLU A 201 17.93 3.87 -0.94
C GLU A 201 18.50 5.27 -1.16
N THR A 202 18.93 5.59 -2.38
CA THR A 202 19.43 6.92 -2.75
C THR A 202 18.35 7.98 -2.57
N PHE A 203 17.12 7.66 -3.00
CA PHE A 203 15.98 8.54 -2.85
C PHE A 203 15.62 8.77 -1.38
N ALA A 204 15.55 7.71 -0.57
CA ALA A 204 15.32 7.79 0.86
C ALA A 204 16.41 8.60 1.58
N ALA A 205 17.68 8.40 1.23
CA ALA A 205 18.79 9.16 1.78
C ALA A 205 18.66 10.66 1.47
N ARG A 206 18.36 11.03 0.23
CA ARG A 206 18.13 12.43 -0.18
C ARG A 206 16.97 13.08 0.57
N LYS A 207 15.92 12.32 0.89
CA LYS A 207 14.74 12.80 1.62
C LYS A 207 14.91 12.82 3.15
N ARG A 208 15.95 12.19 3.68
CA ARG A 208 16.33 12.24 5.10
C ARG A 208 17.25 13.41 5.42
N VAL A 209 18.04 13.89 4.45
CA VAL A 209 18.81 15.12 4.61
C VAL A 209 17.81 16.27 4.76
N PRO A 210 17.75 16.94 5.92
CA PRO A 210 16.92 18.14 6.05
C PRO A 210 17.40 19.15 5.02
N ASP A 211 16.50 19.98 4.51
CA ASP A 211 16.86 21.21 3.79
C ASP A 211 17.59 22.13 4.80
N ASN A 212 18.86 21.82 5.05
CA ASN A 212 19.70 22.32 6.14
C ASN A 212 20.27 23.70 5.76
N GLY A 213 19.38 24.59 5.33
CA GLY A 213 19.65 26.00 5.13
C GLY A 213 18.72 26.91 5.93
N ASN A 214 17.44 26.55 6.08
CA ASN A 214 16.44 27.52 6.53
C ASN A 214 15.56 27.10 7.72
N SER A 215 15.44 25.82 8.10
CA SER A 215 14.46 25.44 9.14
C SER A 215 15.00 25.57 10.57
N LEU A 216 16.28 25.27 10.80
CA LEU A 216 16.86 25.25 12.15
C LEU A 216 17.14 26.66 12.70
N ALA A 217 17.38 27.63 11.81
CA ALA A 217 17.52 29.05 12.20
C ALA A 217 16.18 29.71 12.54
N THR A 218 15.07 29.24 11.96
CA THR A 218 13.72 29.75 12.27
C THR A 218 13.19 29.18 13.57
N GLU A 219 13.51 27.92 13.91
CA GLU A 219 13.12 27.33 15.20
C GLU A 219 13.99 27.82 16.36
N LEU A 220 15.31 27.98 16.19
CA LEU A 220 16.16 28.58 17.24
C LEU A 220 15.89 30.08 17.43
N GLY A 221 15.45 30.80 16.39
CA GLY A 221 15.03 32.20 16.49
C GLY A 221 13.71 32.40 17.25
N ALA A 222 12.88 31.36 17.38
CA ALA A 222 11.65 31.42 18.17
C ALA A 222 11.90 31.19 19.67
N VAL A 223 12.94 30.43 20.03
CA VAL A 223 13.28 30.14 21.43
C VAL A 223 13.90 31.34 22.15
N GLU A 224 14.58 32.24 21.43
CA GLU A 224 15.12 33.48 22.03
C GLU A 224 14.03 34.54 22.34
N SER A 225 12.77 34.29 21.97
CA SER A 225 11.65 35.22 22.21
C SER A 225 10.57 34.71 23.18
N ALA A 226 10.73 33.51 23.73
CA ALA A 226 9.81 32.96 24.73
C ALA A 226 10.40 33.10 26.13
N ASP A 227 10.34 34.33 26.65
CA ASP A 227 10.47 34.57 28.08
C ASP A 227 9.18 34.07 28.78
N GLU A 228 9.37 33.18 29.75
CA GLU A 228 8.43 32.74 30.80
C GLU A 228 7.15 31.98 30.38
N ASN A 229 7.23 30.65 30.23
CA ASN A 229 6.26 29.75 30.88
C ASN A 229 6.78 28.29 30.95
N MET A 230 7.18 27.80 32.12
CA MET A 230 7.65 26.42 32.30
C MET A 230 6.54 25.35 32.13
N ASP A 231 5.26 25.74 32.22
CA ASP A 231 4.14 24.79 32.14
C ASP A 231 3.89 24.29 30.70
N ASP A 232 4.18 25.10 29.68
CA ASP A 232 3.94 24.74 28.28
C ASP A 232 5.00 23.76 27.72
N LEU A 233 6.22 23.81 28.27
CA LEU A 233 7.27 22.83 27.95
C LEU A 233 6.98 21.46 28.56
N GLN A 234 6.37 21.41 29.75
CA GLN A 234 5.99 20.15 30.39
C GLN A 234 4.84 19.47 29.64
N ILE A 235 3.88 20.23 29.11
CA ILE A 235 2.78 19.69 28.28
C ILE A 235 3.30 19.17 26.93
N ALA A 236 4.31 19.83 26.34
CA ALA A 236 4.95 19.37 25.11
C ALA A 236 5.78 18.08 25.34
N LEU A 237 6.47 17.97 26.47
CA LEU A 237 7.20 16.76 26.85
C LEU A 237 6.26 15.60 27.24
N ASP A 238 5.21 15.86 28.01
CA ASP A 238 4.23 14.83 28.41
C ASP A 238 3.49 14.25 27.19
N LYS A 239 3.29 15.04 26.12
CA LYS A 239 2.76 14.51 24.84
C LYS A 239 3.74 13.60 24.09
N LEU A 240 5.04 13.69 24.37
CA LEU A 240 6.07 12.84 23.76
C LEU A 240 6.32 11.55 24.56
N PHE A 241 6.03 11.53 25.87
CA PHE A 241 6.34 10.39 26.77
C PHE A 241 5.17 9.44 27.07
N VAL A 242 3.93 9.74 26.66
CA VAL A 242 2.74 8.90 27.00
C VAL A 242 2.59 7.64 26.12
N ASN A 243 3.43 7.41 25.10
CA ASN A 243 3.34 6.22 24.24
C ASN A 243 4.38 5.12 24.53
N GLU A 244 5.16 5.23 25.61
CA GLU A 244 6.06 4.16 26.06
C GLU A 244 5.63 3.65 27.45
N VAL A 245 4.67 2.72 27.48
CA VAL A 245 4.41 1.90 28.67
C VAL A 245 4.30 0.43 28.25
N LEU A 246 5.43 -0.26 28.44
CA LEU A 246 5.62 -1.62 28.94
C LEU A 246 4.38 -2.53 28.95
N ASP A 247 4.41 -3.57 28.12
CA ASP A 247 3.76 -4.85 28.46
C ASP A 247 4.85 -5.93 28.48
N ASP A 248 5.16 -6.35 29.70
CA ASP A 248 6.12 -7.38 30.06
C ASP A 248 5.28 -8.52 30.64
N SER A 249 5.07 -9.57 29.84
CA SER A 249 4.57 -10.85 30.35
C SER A 249 5.12 -12.01 29.51
N ASP A 250 6.24 -12.49 30.02
CA ASP A 250 6.77 -13.84 29.91
C ASP A 250 5.73 -14.87 30.37
N ASP A 251 5.37 -15.83 29.50
CA ASP A 251 5.23 -17.21 29.94
C ASP A 251 5.33 -18.20 28.77
N SER A 252 6.20 -19.16 28.97
CA SER A 252 6.50 -20.31 28.13
C SER A 252 5.34 -21.31 28.05
N ASP A 253 5.13 -21.92 26.89
CA ASP A 253 5.10 -23.39 26.79
C ASP A 253 5.00 -23.88 25.34
N ARG A 254 6.06 -24.59 24.92
CA ARG A 254 6.09 -25.45 23.73
C ARG A 254 5.46 -26.80 24.06
N PRO A 255 4.78 -27.41 23.09
CA PRO A 255 4.99 -28.84 22.88
C PRO A 255 5.40 -29.15 21.44
N ASP A 256 6.50 -29.91 21.36
CA ASP A 256 6.94 -30.67 20.21
C ASP A 256 5.83 -31.63 19.74
N ALA A 257 5.49 -31.58 18.46
CA ALA A 257 4.74 -32.64 17.79
C ALA A 257 5.39 -32.93 16.44
N ALA A 258 5.99 -34.11 16.38
CA ALA A 258 6.62 -34.71 15.22
C ALA A 258 5.65 -34.82 14.04
N PHE A 259 6.00 -34.22 12.91
CA PHE A 259 5.38 -34.51 11.61
C PHE A 259 6.06 -35.75 11.01
N GLY A 260 5.41 -36.90 11.19
CA GLY A 260 5.66 -38.09 10.40
C GLY A 260 4.49 -38.29 9.44
N TYR A 261 4.71 -38.13 8.14
CA TYR A 261 3.82 -38.68 7.12
C TYR A 261 4.66 -39.29 6.00
N HIS A 262 4.58 -40.61 5.92
CA HIS A 262 5.00 -41.43 4.80
C HIS A 262 3.75 -42.13 4.23
N LEU A 263 3.82 -42.40 2.94
CA LEU A 263 2.93 -43.16 2.05
C LEU A 263 1.73 -42.46 1.38
N GLU A 264 1.99 -42.14 0.10
CA GLU A 264 1.37 -42.75 -1.08
C GLU A 264 -0.15 -42.92 -1.10
N GLY A 265 -0.76 -42.12 -1.98
CA GLY A 265 -2.06 -42.38 -2.58
C GLY A 265 -2.02 -41.94 -4.04
N GLU A 266 -1.72 -42.90 -4.92
CA GLU A 266 -2.00 -42.84 -6.36
C GLU A 266 -3.48 -42.47 -6.56
N TYR A 267 -3.74 -41.30 -7.14
CA TYR A 267 -5.02 -40.98 -7.73
C TYR A 267 -4.80 -40.43 -9.12
N ASP A 268 -4.93 -41.35 -10.06
CA ASP A 268 -5.12 -41.15 -11.48
C ASP A 268 -6.47 -40.40 -11.68
N TRP A 269 -6.40 -39.11 -11.98
CA TRP A 269 -7.53 -38.30 -12.46
C TRP A 269 -7.11 -37.60 -13.75
N ASP A 270 -7.24 -38.35 -14.83
CA ASP A 270 -7.28 -37.83 -16.20
C ASP A 270 -8.63 -37.11 -16.39
N SER A 271 -8.64 -35.79 -16.20
CA SER A 271 -9.77 -34.91 -16.54
C SER A 271 -9.31 -33.45 -16.64
N ASP A 272 -8.79 -33.09 -17.81
CA ASP A 272 -9.02 -31.82 -18.55
C ASP A 272 -9.29 -30.50 -17.77
N ASP A 273 -8.54 -30.21 -16.70
CA ASP A 273 -8.59 -28.94 -15.94
C ASP A 273 -7.49 -27.93 -16.35
N SER A 274 -7.03 -28.03 -17.60
CA SER A 274 -6.07 -27.10 -18.21
C SER A 274 -6.53 -25.63 -18.22
N ALA A 275 -7.81 -25.35 -17.98
CA ALA A 275 -8.35 -23.99 -17.92
C ALA A 275 -8.31 -23.38 -16.50
N ALA A 276 -8.29 -24.20 -15.45
CA ALA A 276 -8.29 -23.72 -14.06
C ALA A 276 -6.89 -23.33 -13.57
N GLU A 277 -5.84 -24.02 -14.04
CA GLU A 277 -4.45 -23.66 -13.73
C GLU A 277 -3.95 -22.46 -14.55
N ALA A 278 -4.48 -22.25 -15.75
CA ALA A 278 -4.18 -21.07 -16.55
C ALA A 278 -4.71 -19.77 -15.93
N ASN A 279 -5.76 -19.85 -15.09
CA ASN A 279 -6.35 -18.71 -14.39
C ASN A 279 -5.65 -18.38 -13.07
N ALA A 280 -4.99 -19.36 -12.42
CA ALA A 280 -4.29 -19.13 -11.16
C ALA A 280 -2.99 -18.33 -11.33
N ALA A 281 -2.36 -18.42 -12.50
CA ALA A 281 -1.31 -17.46 -12.85
C ALA A 281 -1.93 -16.12 -13.28
N ASP A 282 -3.21 -16.06 -13.63
CA ASP A 282 -3.92 -14.90 -14.20
C ASP A 282 -4.36 -13.84 -13.17
N ASP A 283 -4.03 -14.05 -11.89
CA ASP A 283 -4.82 -13.55 -10.76
C ASP A 283 -4.20 -12.49 -9.83
N ILE A 284 -2.94 -12.08 -9.96
CA ILE A 284 -2.33 -11.36 -8.81
C ILE A 284 -2.42 -9.82 -8.89
N ILE A 285 -2.45 -9.28 -10.10
CA ILE A 285 -2.82 -7.88 -10.35
C ILE A 285 -3.84 -7.93 -11.46
N LYS A 286 -5.07 -8.36 -11.15
CA LYS A 286 -6.19 -8.02 -12.01
C LYS A 286 -6.23 -6.49 -12.05
N ILE A 287 -5.87 -5.89 -13.20
CA ILE A 287 -6.63 -5.96 -14.44
C ILE A 287 -7.94 -5.21 -14.17
N ILE A 288 -7.85 -3.96 -13.68
CA ILE A 288 -9.05 -3.14 -13.41
C ILE A 288 -8.85 -1.65 -13.64
N GLU A 289 -8.04 -1.16 -14.56
CA GLU A 289 -8.11 0.29 -14.76
C GLU A 289 -8.07 0.76 -16.22
N GLY A 290 -8.51 -0.08 -17.17
CA GLY A 290 -8.75 0.32 -18.55
C GLY A 290 -10.05 -0.28 -19.07
N ASP A 291 -10.89 0.63 -19.57
CA ASP A 291 -12.05 0.38 -20.41
C ASP A 291 -11.72 -0.58 -21.56
N TRP A 292 -12.70 -1.44 -21.87
CA TRP A 292 -12.86 -1.99 -23.21
C TRP A 292 -14.01 -1.27 -23.90
#